data_AF-A0A812L456-F1
#
_entry.id   AF-A0A812L456-F1
#
_cell.length_a   1.000
_cell.length_b   1.000
_cell.length_c   1.000
_cell.angle_alpha   90.00
_cell.angle_beta   90.00
_cell.angle_gamma   90.00
#
_symmetry.space_group_name_H-M   'P 1'
#
loop_
_entity.id
_entity.type
_entity.pdbx_description
1 polymer ?
#
loop_
_entity_poly.entity_id
_entity_poly.type
_entity_poly.pdbx_seq_one_letter_code
_entity_poly.pdbx_strand_id
1 'polypeptide(L)'
;MENSDGSQTNTSMQNYVERVLGKVTALGGRHQNNVELAKDEVRNLAIQLAADPDYTVFNVSQSNMHDAFERIIAEMEEIINDTLVSLDKDHKEFDIMTDNILKCGRNLNASNVSVTEMSPAVLLLGVEHDVCRNDSVPLRDLNHTAQTNYYNYMANPNMPDCAQNFEPGTCPAQQDFSVPLYFDNAIACASSVDSWAGAFHKQAQSLKTAHEAAETAVIAKYQACDRTQLTYESAFCTYRTELVDQCSALDNCYSSAVSVFQATKALILKSNSSRHVAFIAARQVQCYIRVLQSDNLTMAAIEACDYKLVDTSPLALTVPTIPPKPACDVSLVAQHPCGTAWVAKNYQDVTKYWVAEQIAHATCMPCLSESLNLEEVGGNAVGVRAVLDT
;
A
#
# COMPACT_ATOMS: atom_id res chain seq x y z
N MET A 1 18.04 -31.57 88.90
CA MET A 1 16.97 -31.67 87.88
C MET A 1 16.87 -30.30 87.26
N GLU A 2 17.59 -30.05 86.18
CA GLU A 2 17.51 -28.83 85.36
C GLU A 2 18.50 -29.07 84.22
N ASN A 3 17.98 -29.32 83.00
CA ASN A 3 18.68 -29.27 81.70
C ASN A 3 17.96 -30.03 80.56
N SER A 4 16.70 -30.49 80.71
CA SER A 4 15.99 -31.14 79.58
C SER A 4 15.07 -30.20 78.77
N ASP A 5 14.75 -29.00 79.28
CA ASP A 5 13.78 -28.10 78.63
C ASP A 5 14.41 -27.29 77.48
N GLY A 6 15.60 -26.72 77.69
CA GLY A 6 16.34 -25.96 76.66
C GLY A 6 16.89 -26.78 75.48
N SER A 7 16.89 -28.11 75.56
CA SER A 7 17.31 -29.00 74.47
C SER A 7 16.16 -29.31 73.49
N GLN A 8 14.92 -29.39 74.00
CA GLN A 8 13.74 -29.65 73.18
C GLN A 8 13.28 -28.41 72.41
N THR A 9 13.40 -27.21 72.99
CA THR A 9 13.12 -25.94 72.32
C THR A 9 14.06 -25.68 71.15
N ASN A 10 15.36 -25.93 71.34
CA ASN A 10 16.39 -25.76 70.31
C ASN A 10 16.20 -26.73 69.12
N THR A 11 15.80 -27.99 69.38
CA THR A 11 15.50 -28.99 68.33
C THR A 11 14.21 -28.64 67.56
N SER A 12 13.19 -28.12 68.24
CA SER A 12 11.94 -27.66 67.61
C SER A 12 12.16 -26.48 66.65
N MET A 13 12.99 -25.52 67.07
CA MET A 13 13.39 -24.39 66.24
C MET A 13 14.24 -24.80 65.04
N GLN A 14 15.21 -25.70 65.20
CA GLN A 14 15.98 -26.22 64.07
C GLN A 14 15.07 -26.91 63.03
N ASN A 15 14.14 -27.74 63.47
CA ASN A 15 13.14 -28.37 62.58
C ASN A 15 12.24 -27.34 61.89
N TYR A 16 11.89 -26.24 62.58
CA TYR A 16 11.12 -25.16 62.01
C TYR A 16 11.91 -24.42 60.92
N VAL A 17 13.17 -24.09 61.20
CA VAL A 17 14.10 -23.46 60.26
C VAL A 17 14.27 -24.34 59.01
N GLU A 18 14.58 -25.63 59.18
CA GLU A 18 14.72 -26.57 58.06
C GLU A 18 13.43 -26.70 57.23
N ARG A 19 12.25 -26.67 57.87
CA ARG A 19 10.96 -26.70 57.18
C ARG A 19 10.70 -25.43 56.36
N VAL A 20 11.00 -24.26 56.91
CA VAL A 20 10.86 -22.98 56.19
C VAL A 20 11.86 -22.91 55.03
N LEU A 21 13.11 -23.31 55.26
CA LEU A 21 14.14 -23.39 54.22
C LEU A 21 13.77 -24.40 53.12
N GLY A 22 13.19 -25.54 53.49
CA GLY A 22 12.67 -26.55 52.56
C GLY A 22 11.52 -26.02 51.70
N LYS A 23 10.60 -25.25 52.30
CA LYS A 23 9.52 -24.57 51.55
C LYS A 23 10.07 -23.52 50.59
N VAL A 24 10.99 -22.67 51.03
CA VAL A 24 11.60 -21.62 50.18
C VAL A 24 12.37 -22.25 49.02
N THR A 25 13.12 -23.33 49.28
CA THR A 25 13.81 -24.11 48.25
C THR A 25 12.81 -24.76 47.27
N ALA A 26 11.70 -25.30 47.76
CA ALA A 26 10.66 -25.92 46.94
C ALA A 26 9.82 -24.92 46.14
N LEU A 27 9.74 -23.67 46.60
CA LEU A 27 9.18 -22.54 45.86
C LEU A 27 10.09 -22.09 44.70
N GLY A 28 11.31 -22.65 44.61
CA GLY A 28 12.32 -22.47 43.57
C GLY A 28 11.71 -22.50 42.17
N GLY A 29 11.36 -21.31 41.70
CA GLY A 29 10.61 -21.07 40.49
C GLY A 29 10.46 -19.57 40.32
N ARG A 30 10.80 -19.07 39.13
CA ARG A 30 10.97 -17.64 38.82
C ARG A 30 9.66 -16.83 38.77
N HIS A 31 8.58 -17.37 39.31
CA HIS A 31 7.27 -16.74 39.30
C HIS A 31 7.16 -15.75 40.47
N GLN A 32 6.73 -14.51 40.21
CA GLN A 32 6.67 -13.44 41.23
C GLN A 32 6.01 -13.89 42.54
N ASN A 33 4.85 -14.56 42.45
CA ASN A 33 4.11 -15.05 43.62
C ASN A 33 4.96 -15.95 44.52
N ASN A 34 5.88 -16.74 43.96
CA ASN A 34 6.74 -17.63 44.73
C ASN A 34 7.80 -16.83 45.49
N VAL A 35 8.32 -15.74 44.91
CA VAL A 35 9.33 -14.88 45.53
C VAL A 35 8.71 -14.05 46.66
N GLU A 36 7.49 -13.55 46.48
CA GLU A 36 6.77 -12.84 47.56
C GLU A 36 6.42 -13.78 48.72
N LEU A 37 5.98 -15.01 48.44
CA LEU A 37 5.76 -16.02 49.48
C LEU A 37 7.07 -16.39 50.20
N ALA A 38 8.18 -16.55 49.47
CA ALA A 38 9.49 -16.79 50.05
C ALA A 38 9.92 -15.64 50.97
N LYS A 39 9.69 -14.38 50.55
CA LYS A 39 9.91 -13.19 51.37
C LYS A 39 9.12 -13.25 52.67
N ASP A 40 7.83 -13.55 52.62
CA ASP A 40 6.98 -13.61 53.82
C ASP A 40 7.39 -14.74 54.77
N GLU A 41 7.75 -15.92 54.25
CA GLU A 41 8.22 -17.06 55.04
C GLU A 41 9.56 -16.77 55.72
N VAL A 42 10.54 -16.18 55.01
CA VAL A 42 11.84 -15.80 55.59
C VAL A 42 11.68 -14.68 56.64
N ARG A 43 10.78 -13.72 56.40
CA ARG A 43 10.46 -12.67 57.37
C ARG A 43 9.85 -13.23 58.64
N ASN A 44 8.88 -14.13 58.52
CA ASN A 44 8.23 -14.78 59.67
C ASN A 44 9.22 -15.62 60.48
N LEU A 45 10.17 -16.28 59.81
CA LEU A 45 11.27 -16.96 60.47
C LEU A 45 12.12 -15.98 61.28
N ALA A 46 12.51 -14.84 60.70
CA ALA A 46 13.28 -13.81 61.41
C ALA A 46 12.57 -13.30 62.67
N ILE A 47 11.26 -13.08 62.61
CA ILE A 47 10.47 -12.62 63.77
C ILE A 47 10.46 -13.66 64.88
N GLN A 48 10.24 -14.93 64.54
CA GLN A 48 10.20 -16.00 65.55
C GLN A 48 11.56 -16.16 66.23
N LEU A 49 12.65 -16.13 65.47
CA LEU A 49 14.01 -16.25 66.01
C LEU A 49 14.39 -15.03 66.86
N ALA A 50 13.93 -13.83 66.51
CA ALA A 50 14.17 -12.62 67.31
C ALA A 50 13.40 -12.59 68.63
N ALA A 51 12.31 -13.36 68.73
CA ALA A 51 11.49 -13.46 69.95
C ALA A 51 11.96 -14.57 70.90
N ASP A 52 12.87 -15.45 70.47
CA ASP A 52 13.40 -16.55 71.28
C ASP A 52 14.61 -16.09 72.12
N PRO A 53 14.51 -16.06 73.46
CA PRO A 53 15.59 -15.62 74.34
C PRO A 53 16.79 -16.59 74.40
N ASP A 54 16.64 -17.84 73.95
CA ASP A 54 17.68 -18.87 73.93
C ASP A 54 18.40 -18.97 72.57
N TYR A 55 17.98 -18.17 71.58
CA TYR A 55 18.61 -18.14 70.27
C TYR A 55 19.98 -17.44 70.30
N THR A 56 21.03 -18.17 69.92
CA THR A 56 22.38 -17.62 69.74
C THR A 56 22.81 -17.73 68.29
N VAL A 57 23.52 -16.72 67.77
CA VAL A 57 24.09 -16.74 66.40
C VAL A 57 24.97 -17.98 66.17
N PHE A 58 25.57 -18.52 67.24
CA PHE A 58 26.35 -19.75 67.20
C PHE A 58 25.55 -20.97 66.67
N ASN A 59 24.22 -21.00 66.86
CA ASN A 59 23.37 -22.03 66.26
C ASN A 59 23.25 -21.87 64.74
N VAL A 60 23.14 -20.64 64.21
CA VAL A 60 23.08 -20.34 62.76
C VAL A 60 24.36 -20.73 62.04
N SER A 61 25.50 -20.60 62.72
CA SER A 61 26.81 -21.03 62.21
C SER A 61 27.01 -22.55 62.19
N GLN A 62 26.04 -23.37 62.60
CA GLN A 62 26.06 -24.79 62.25
C GLN A 62 26.02 -24.90 60.71
N SER A 63 26.94 -25.71 60.15
CA SER A 63 27.20 -25.78 58.69
C SER A 63 25.92 -25.84 57.86
N ASN A 64 24.93 -26.62 58.30
CA ASN A 64 23.74 -26.92 57.51
C ASN A 64 22.79 -25.72 57.34
N MET A 65 22.66 -24.83 58.33
CA MET A 65 21.80 -23.64 58.21
C MET A 65 22.49 -22.52 57.42
N HIS A 66 23.79 -22.33 57.63
CA HIS A 66 24.58 -21.39 56.85
C HIS A 66 24.51 -21.76 55.35
N ASP A 67 24.75 -23.03 55.00
CA ASP A 67 24.68 -23.52 53.62
C ASP A 67 23.28 -23.30 53.00
N ALA A 68 22.22 -23.47 53.78
CA ALA A 68 20.86 -23.24 53.29
C ALA A 68 20.56 -21.75 53.03
N PHE A 69 21.04 -20.85 53.89
CA PHE A 69 20.92 -19.41 53.67
C PHE A 69 21.71 -18.94 52.44
N GLU A 70 22.93 -19.44 52.24
CA GLU A 70 23.73 -19.14 51.05
C GLU A 70 23.05 -19.63 49.76
N ARG A 71 22.41 -20.81 49.80
CA ARG A 71 21.60 -21.30 48.67
C ARG A 71 20.44 -20.37 48.35
N ILE A 72 19.70 -19.88 49.35
CA ILE A 72 18.59 -18.95 49.11
C ILE A 72 19.12 -17.62 48.57
N ILE A 73 20.23 -17.10 49.10
CA ILE A 73 20.87 -15.88 48.56
C ILE A 73 21.22 -16.07 47.08
N ALA A 74 21.81 -17.22 46.71
CA ALA A 74 22.17 -17.53 45.34
C ALA A 74 20.94 -17.56 44.41
N GLU A 75 19.85 -18.18 44.83
CA GLU A 75 18.58 -18.20 44.09
C GLU A 75 17.99 -16.79 43.93
N MET A 76 18.06 -15.94 44.97
CA MET A 76 17.62 -14.54 44.88
C MET A 76 18.48 -13.72 43.92
N GLU A 77 19.80 -13.95 43.88
CA GLU A 77 20.68 -13.33 42.88
C GLU A 77 20.37 -13.82 41.46
N GLU A 78 20.05 -15.11 41.27
CA GLU A 78 19.59 -15.63 39.98
C GLU A 78 18.31 -14.92 39.52
N ILE A 79 17.32 -14.79 40.40
CA ILE A 79 16.07 -14.05 40.12
C ILE A 79 16.38 -12.61 39.70
N ILE A 80 17.23 -11.92 40.47
CA ILE A 80 17.64 -10.54 40.17
C ILE A 80 18.29 -10.47 38.79
N ASN A 81 19.26 -11.34 38.48
CA ASN A 81 19.93 -11.36 37.19
C ASN A 81 18.96 -11.66 36.03
N ASP A 82 18.04 -12.61 36.23
CA ASP A 82 17.02 -12.95 35.24
C ASP A 82 16.07 -11.80 34.98
N THR A 83 15.71 -11.00 35.98
CA THR A 83 14.89 -9.79 35.75
C THR A 83 15.59 -8.77 34.85
N LEU A 84 16.91 -8.60 34.99
CA LEU A 84 17.72 -7.70 34.15
C LEU A 84 17.86 -8.25 32.73
N VAL A 85 18.06 -9.56 32.57
CA VAL A 85 18.09 -10.22 31.25
C VAL A 85 16.74 -10.10 30.55
N SER A 86 15.64 -10.24 31.29
CA SER A 86 14.29 -10.05 30.75
C SER A 86 14.03 -8.60 30.31
N LEU A 87 14.59 -7.61 31.01
CA LEU A 87 14.50 -6.21 30.59
C LEU A 87 15.19 -5.99 29.23
N ASP A 88 16.40 -6.52 29.05
CA ASP A 88 17.12 -6.44 27.76
C ASP A 88 16.35 -7.12 26.62
N LYS A 89 15.69 -8.25 26.90
CA LYS A 89 14.81 -8.91 25.93
C LYS A 89 13.60 -8.04 25.56
N ASP A 90 13.00 -7.36 26.53
CA ASP A 90 11.87 -6.46 26.28
C ASP A 90 12.29 -5.25 25.42
N HIS A 91 13.49 -4.69 25.63
CA HIS A 91 14.03 -3.64 24.75
C HIS A 91 14.24 -4.15 23.33
N LYS A 92 14.81 -5.34 23.15
CA LYS A 92 14.97 -5.97 21.84
C LYS A 92 13.64 -6.24 21.15
N GLU A 93 12.62 -6.65 21.90
CA GLU A 93 11.26 -6.84 21.36
C GLU A 93 10.70 -5.51 20.85
N PHE A 94 10.89 -4.43 21.61
CA PHE A 94 10.53 -3.08 21.15
C PHE A 94 11.28 -2.66 19.88
N ASP A 95 12.57 -2.96 19.76
CA ASP A 95 13.36 -2.68 18.56
C ASP A 95 12.82 -3.45 17.34
N ILE A 96 12.52 -4.74 17.51
CA ILE A 96 11.94 -5.59 16.45
C ILE A 96 10.60 -5.04 15.98
N MET A 97 9.71 -4.68 16.90
CA MET A 97 8.40 -4.13 16.53
C MET A 97 8.53 -2.77 15.84
N THR A 98 9.45 -1.92 16.30
CA THR A 98 9.74 -0.62 15.68
C THR A 98 10.28 -0.82 14.26
N ASP A 99 11.20 -1.77 14.05
CA ASP A 99 11.72 -2.09 12.72
C ASP A 99 10.62 -2.67 11.80
N ASN A 100 9.70 -3.47 12.32
CA ASN A 100 8.55 -3.96 11.55
C ASN A 100 7.62 -2.83 11.09
N ILE A 101 7.39 -1.80 11.92
CA ILE A 101 6.65 -0.60 11.51
C ILE A 101 7.42 0.16 10.41
N LEU A 102 8.74 0.32 10.57
CA LEU A 102 9.58 1.00 9.57
C LEU A 102 9.65 0.22 8.23
N LYS A 103 9.60 -1.12 8.25
CA LYS A 103 9.55 -1.96 7.06
C LYS A 103 8.34 -1.66 6.17
N CYS A 104 7.19 -1.29 6.75
CA CYS A 104 6.01 -0.91 5.97
C CYS A 104 6.31 0.26 5.01
N GLY A 105 7.12 1.24 5.45
CA GLY A 105 7.53 2.35 4.59
C GLY A 105 8.63 2.01 3.58
N ARG A 106 9.53 1.08 3.91
CA ARG A 106 10.58 0.63 2.98
C ARG A 106 10.02 -0.15 1.80
N ASN A 107 8.94 -0.90 1.99
CA ASN A 107 8.26 -1.61 0.91
C ASN A 107 7.66 -0.65 -0.13
N LEU A 108 7.22 0.54 0.29
CA LEU A 108 6.77 1.59 -0.63
C LEU A 108 7.93 2.11 -1.50
N ASN A 109 9.07 2.39 -0.89
CA ASN A 109 10.25 2.93 -1.59
C ASN A 109 10.95 1.88 -2.47
N ALA A 110 10.97 0.61 -2.06
CA ALA A 110 11.59 -0.48 -2.82
C ALA A 110 10.83 -0.81 -4.12
N SER A 111 9.54 -0.46 -4.21
CA SER A 111 8.76 -0.53 -5.44
C SER A 111 9.16 0.53 -6.48
N ASN A 112 10.17 1.39 -6.23
CA ASN A 112 10.57 2.54 -7.07
C ASN A 112 9.45 3.59 -7.28
N VAL A 113 8.45 3.56 -6.41
CA VAL A 113 7.26 4.40 -6.46
C VAL A 113 7.48 5.53 -5.45
N SER A 114 8.54 6.31 -5.68
CA SER A 114 8.68 7.66 -5.10
C SER A 114 7.71 8.57 -5.83
N VAL A 115 6.43 8.50 -5.47
CA VAL A 115 5.31 9.11 -6.22
C VAL A 115 5.15 10.58 -5.88
N THR A 116 6.22 11.35 -6.02
CA THR A 116 6.07 12.80 -6.07
C THR A 116 5.56 13.25 -7.44
N GLU A 117 5.66 12.39 -8.46
CA GLU A 117 5.31 12.70 -9.84
C GLU A 117 4.69 11.49 -10.56
N MET A 118 3.80 11.76 -11.52
CA MET A 118 3.31 10.76 -12.47
C MET A 118 4.48 10.15 -13.23
N SER A 119 4.39 8.86 -13.58
CA SER A 119 5.38 8.23 -14.46
C SER A 119 5.58 9.06 -15.73
N PRO A 120 6.82 9.49 -16.07
CA PRO A 120 7.10 10.22 -17.29
C PRO A 120 6.58 9.52 -18.56
N ALA A 121 6.54 8.19 -18.54
CA ALA A 121 6.00 7.39 -19.64
C ALA A 121 4.49 7.61 -19.83
N VAL A 122 3.71 7.70 -18.75
CA VAL A 122 2.25 7.94 -18.84
C VAL A 122 1.97 9.36 -19.33
N LEU A 123 2.75 10.35 -18.87
CA LEU A 123 2.64 11.72 -19.35
C LEU A 123 2.97 11.83 -20.85
N LEU A 124 4.00 11.12 -21.31
CA LEU A 124 4.40 11.10 -22.71
C LEU A 124 3.29 10.57 -23.61
N LEU A 125 2.57 9.51 -23.20
CA LEU A 125 1.44 8.97 -23.98
C LEU A 125 0.32 10.00 -24.20
N GLY A 126 0.06 10.86 -23.21
CA GLY A 126 -0.91 11.96 -23.37
C GLY A 126 -0.45 13.00 -24.40
N VAL A 127 0.84 13.34 -24.40
CA VAL A 127 1.44 14.23 -25.41
C VAL A 127 1.41 13.60 -26.80
N GLU A 128 1.75 12.31 -26.93
CA GLU A 128 1.70 11.58 -28.19
C GLU A 128 0.30 11.54 -28.78
N HIS A 129 -0.73 11.37 -27.94
CA HIS A 129 -2.12 11.46 -28.37
C HIS A 129 -2.45 12.87 -28.92
N ASP A 130 -2.09 13.93 -28.20
CA ASP A 130 -2.34 15.31 -28.65
C ASP A 130 -1.63 15.64 -29.96
N VAL A 131 -0.38 15.20 -30.12
CA VAL A 131 0.38 15.33 -31.38
C VAL A 131 -0.34 14.57 -32.50
N CYS A 132 -0.77 13.33 -32.26
CA CYS A 132 -1.49 12.55 -33.25
C CYS A 132 -2.78 13.25 -33.72
N ARG A 133 -3.56 13.81 -32.79
CA ARG A 133 -4.79 14.54 -33.15
C ARG A 133 -4.49 15.83 -33.92
N ASN A 134 -3.44 16.56 -33.56
CA ASN A 134 -3.01 17.75 -34.30
C ASN A 134 -2.64 17.41 -35.75
N ASP A 135 -1.89 16.33 -35.97
CA ASP A 135 -1.55 15.85 -37.32
C ASP A 135 -2.78 15.42 -38.14
N SER A 136 -3.91 15.15 -37.49
CA SER A 136 -5.14 14.73 -38.15
C SER A 136 -5.92 15.89 -38.76
N VAL A 137 -5.67 17.12 -38.29
CA VAL A 137 -6.28 18.35 -38.80
C VAL A 137 -6.01 18.57 -40.29
N PRO A 138 -4.76 18.65 -40.77
CA PRO A 138 -4.50 18.88 -42.20
C PRO A 138 -5.03 17.75 -43.09
N LEU A 139 -5.11 16.51 -42.59
CA LEU A 139 -5.68 15.38 -43.34
C LEU A 139 -7.20 15.50 -43.51
N ARG A 140 -7.91 15.93 -42.47
CA ARG A 140 -9.33 16.25 -42.55
C ARG A 140 -9.58 17.39 -43.53
N ASP A 141 -8.78 18.45 -43.47
CA ASP A 141 -8.95 19.62 -44.34
C ASP A 141 -8.67 19.27 -45.81
N LEU A 142 -7.68 18.41 -46.06
CA LEU A 142 -7.42 17.84 -47.38
C LEU A 142 -8.59 17.00 -47.88
N ASN A 143 -9.16 16.13 -47.04
CA ASN A 143 -10.33 15.33 -47.41
C ASN A 143 -11.54 16.21 -47.76
N HIS A 144 -11.84 17.21 -46.93
CA HIS A 144 -12.93 18.16 -47.19
C HIS A 144 -12.70 18.97 -48.47
N THR A 145 -11.47 19.40 -48.73
CA THR A 145 -11.10 20.11 -49.95
C THR A 145 -11.26 19.22 -51.19
N ALA A 146 -10.77 17.98 -51.13
CA ALA A 146 -10.91 17.01 -52.23
C ALA A 146 -12.38 16.70 -52.53
N GLN A 147 -13.19 16.52 -51.48
CA GLN A 147 -14.63 16.34 -51.58
C GLN A 147 -15.30 17.55 -52.24
N THR A 148 -15.00 18.76 -51.78
CA THR A 148 -15.54 20.01 -52.34
C THR A 148 -15.18 20.16 -53.82
N ASN A 149 -13.93 19.90 -54.19
CA ASN A 149 -13.48 19.96 -55.58
C ASN A 149 -14.22 18.96 -56.47
N TYR A 150 -14.43 17.73 -56.00
CA TYR A 150 -15.21 16.73 -56.71
C TYR A 150 -16.65 17.20 -56.93
N TYR A 151 -17.35 17.64 -55.88
CA TYR A 151 -18.75 18.09 -56.01
C TYR A 151 -18.90 19.33 -56.87
N ASN A 152 -18.01 20.32 -56.74
CA ASN A 152 -18.02 21.52 -57.57
C ASN A 152 -17.82 21.18 -59.06
N TYR A 153 -16.93 20.23 -59.36
CA TYR A 153 -16.71 19.75 -60.72
C TYR A 153 -17.94 19.04 -61.30
N MET A 154 -18.58 18.18 -60.50
CA MET A 154 -19.79 17.47 -60.91
C MET A 154 -21.01 18.39 -61.08
N ALA A 155 -21.09 19.47 -60.30
CA ALA A 155 -22.17 20.45 -60.41
C ALA A 155 -22.06 21.33 -61.66
N ASN A 156 -20.84 21.61 -62.12
CA ASN A 156 -20.58 22.48 -63.27
C ASN A 156 -19.63 21.78 -64.26
N PRO A 157 -20.09 20.75 -64.99
CA PRO A 157 -19.22 19.94 -65.83
C PRO A 157 -18.78 20.69 -67.11
N ASN A 158 -19.27 21.91 -67.34
CA ASN A 158 -19.00 22.74 -68.52
C ASN A 158 -19.29 22.02 -69.85
N MET A 159 -20.47 21.40 -69.94
CA MET A 159 -20.93 20.69 -71.13
C MET A 159 -21.14 21.69 -72.29
N PRO A 160 -20.74 21.35 -73.54
CA PRO A 160 -20.93 22.23 -74.69
C PRO A 160 -22.38 22.70 -74.84
N ASP A 161 -22.59 24.01 -75.06
CA ASP A 161 -23.93 24.59 -75.20
C ASP A 161 -24.74 23.96 -76.34
N CYS A 162 -24.06 23.52 -77.40
CA CYS A 162 -24.70 22.83 -78.53
C CYS A 162 -25.35 21.51 -78.10
N ALA A 163 -24.84 20.87 -77.03
CA ALA A 163 -25.38 19.63 -76.48
C ALA A 163 -26.60 19.89 -75.58
N GLN A 164 -26.67 21.06 -74.95
CA GLN A 164 -27.82 21.46 -74.13
C GLN A 164 -29.06 21.74 -74.99
N ASN A 165 -28.86 22.18 -76.23
CA ASN A 165 -29.92 22.57 -77.16
C ASN A 165 -29.93 21.73 -78.44
N PHE A 166 -29.50 20.47 -78.36
CA PHE A 166 -29.48 19.61 -79.54
C PHE A 166 -30.92 19.25 -79.95
N GLU A 167 -31.47 19.97 -80.93
CA GLU A 167 -32.77 19.63 -81.50
C GLU A 167 -32.62 18.44 -82.45
N PRO A 168 -33.42 17.36 -82.30
CA PRO A 168 -33.45 16.29 -83.27
C PRO A 168 -34.03 16.82 -84.57
N GLY A 169 -33.18 17.00 -85.59
CA GLY A 169 -33.65 17.44 -86.90
C GLY A 169 -34.60 16.43 -87.52
N THR A 170 -35.70 16.93 -88.06
CA THR A 170 -36.58 16.18 -88.95
C THR A 170 -36.07 16.32 -90.38
N CYS A 171 -36.00 15.22 -91.13
CA CYS A 171 -35.71 15.27 -92.57
C CYS A 171 -36.74 16.17 -93.28
N PRO A 172 -36.34 17.26 -93.96
CA PRO A 172 -37.30 18.12 -94.65
C PRO A 172 -38.07 17.33 -95.72
N ALA A 173 -39.39 17.51 -95.76
CA ALA A 173 -40.26 16.80 -96.72
C ALA A 173 -40.10 17.30 -98.19
N GLN A 174 -39.32 18.36 -98.43
CA GLN A 174 -39.04 18.89 -99.75
C GLN A 174 -37.52 18.95 -100.00
N GLN A 175 -37.13 18.80 -101.27
CA GLN A 175 -35.75 18.87 -101.78
C GLN A 175 -35.17 20.29 -101.62
N ASP A 176 -35.00 20.73 -100.37
CA ASP A 176 -34.22 21.89 -100.05
C ASP A 176 -32.73 21.48 -100.09
N PHE A 177 -32.08 21.75 -101.21
CA PHE A 177 -30.65 21.46 -101.41
C PHE A 177 -29.74 22.42 -100.64
N SER A 178 -30.28 23.32 -99.81
CA SER A 178 -29.53 24.26 -98.97
C SER A 178 -29.22 23.76 -97.54
N VAL A 179 -29.41 22.46 -97.26
CA VAL A 179 -29.11 21.82 -95.96
C VAL A 179 -27.66 21.28 -95.77
N PRO A 180 -26.57 21.82 -96.36
CA PRO A 180 -25.21 21.47 -95.93
C PRO A 180 -24.87 21.89 -94.49
N LEU A 181 -25.35 23.05 -94.05
CA LEU A 181 -24.98 23.65 -92.76
C LEU A 181 -25.49 22.87 -91.54
N TYR A 182 -26.61 22.14 -91.67
CA TYR A 182 -27.19 21.36 -90.56
C TYR A 182 -26.33 20.12 -90.22
N PHE A 183 -25.86 19.38 -91.22
CA PHE A 183 -25.02 18.20 -91.00
C PHE A 183 -23.65 18.57 -90.43
N ASP A 184 -23.04 19.63 -90.97
CA ASP A 184 -21.73 20.11 -90.49
C ASP A 184 -21.82 20.59 -89.03
N ASN A 185 -22.87 21.33 -88.66
CA ASN A 185 -23.09 21.79 -87.28
C ASN A 185 -23.36 20.62 -86.31
N ALA A 186 -24.12 19.61 -86.74
CA ALA A 186 -24.38 18.43 -85.92
C ALA A 186 -23.11 17.60 -85.68
N ILE A 187 -22.31 17.39 -86.74
CA ILE A 187 -21.02 16.67 -86.63
C ILE A 187 -20.03 17.47 -85.77
N ALA A 188 -19.95 18.79 -85.93
CA ALA A 188 -19.10 19.65 -85.11
C ALA A 188 -19.51 19.64 -83.63
N CYS A 189 -20.82 19.64 -83.34
CA CYS A 189 -21.31 19.50 -81.98
C CYS A 189 -20.96 18.12 -81.40
N ALA A 190 -21.20 17.04 -82.15
CA ALA A 190 -20.85 15.69 -81.71
C ALA A 190 -19.36 15.53 -81.39
N SER A 191 -18.47 16.09 -82.21
CA SER A 191 -17.02 16.12 -81.93
C SER A 191 -16.68 16.92 -80.66
N SER A 192 -17.39 18.04 -80.43
CA SER A 192 -17.21 18.85 -79.21
C SER A 192 -17.65 18.09 -77.95
N VAL A 193 -18.77 17.37 -78.04
CA VAL A 193 -19.28 16.52 -76.95
C VAL A 193 -18.36 15.33 -76.69
N ASP A 194 -17.85 14.66 -77.71
CA ASP A 194 -16.90 13.55 -77.55
C ASP A 194 -15.62 13.99 -76.84
N SER A 195 -15.04 15.11 -77.29
CA SER A 195 -13.85 15.71 -76.66
C SER A 195 -14.11 16.11 -75.20
N TRP A 196 -15.23 16.79 -74.95
CA TRP A 196 -15.66 17.16 -73.61
C TRP A 196 -15.87 15.93 -72.72
N ALA A 197 -16.59 14.91 -73.18
CA ALA A 197 -16.90 13.72 -72.41
C ALA A 197 -15.62 12.97 -72.00
N GLY A 198 -14.65 12.88 -72.91
CA GLY A 198 -13.34 12.30 -72.62
C GLY A 198 -12.56 13.09 -71.56
N ALA A 199 -12.54 14.43 -71.65
CA ALA A 199 -11.90 15.29 -70.65
C ALA A 199 -12.62 15.23 -69.30
N PHE A 200 -13.95 15.27 -69.33
CA PHE A 200 -14.83 15.21 -68.16
C PHE A 200 -14.62 13.93 -67.37
N HIS A 201 -14.65 12.77 -68.05
CA HIS A 201 -14.39 11.48 -67.43
C HIS A 201 -13.05 11.49 -66.70
N LYS A 202 -11.96 11.86 -67.39
CA LYS A 202 -10.61 11.83 -66.82
C LYS A 202 -10.49 12.71 -65.58
N GLN A 203 -11.01 13.93 -65.63
CA GLN A 203 -10.96 14.86 -64.51
C GLN A 203 -11.83 14.38 -63.33
N ALA A 204 -13.06 13.92 -63.60
CA ALA A 204 -13.94 13.38 -62.57
C ALA A 204 -13.32 12.16 -61.88
N GLN A 205 -12.69 11.27 -62.65
CA GLN A 205 -11.97 10.11 -62.11
C GLN A 205 -10.78 10.53 -61.25
N SER A 206 -9.98 11.50 -61.70
CA SER A 206 -8.84 12.02 -60.92
C SER A 206 -9.28 12.64 -59.59
N LEU A 207 -10.34 13.45 -59.60
CA LEU A 207 -10.88 14.08 -58.39
C LEU A 207 -11.47 13.04 -57.43
N LYS A 208 -12.18 12.04 -57.96
CA LYS A 208 -12.69 10.91 -57.16
C LYS A 208 -11.54 10.17 -56.47
N THR A 209 -10.50 9.79 -57.22
CA THR A 209 -9.34 9.10 -56.65
C THR A 209 -8.61 9.94 -55.61
N ALA A 210 -8.49 11.26 -55.81
CA ALA A 210 -7.90 12.15 -54.82
C ALA A 210 -8.72 12.21 -53.51
N HIS A 211 -10.06 12.25 -53.62
CA HIS A 211 -10.94 12.18 -52.45
C HIS A 211 -10.84 10.84 -51.73
N GLU A 212 -10.90 9.71 -52.44
CA GLU A 212 -10.78 8.36 -51.84
C GLU A 212 -9.44 8.17 -51.12
N ALA A 213 -8.35 8.71 -51.68
CA ALA A 213 -7.04 8.67 -51.04
C ALA A 213 -7.00 9.53 -49.76
N ALA A 214 -7.55 10.74 -49.81
CA ALA A 214 -7.62 11.63 -48.64
C ALA A 214 -8.54 11.08 -47.54
N GLU A 215 -9.68 10.49 -47.91
CA GLU A 215 -10.61 9.82 -47.02
C GLU A 215 -9.94 8.63 -46.31
N THR A 216 -9.26 7.77 -47.07
CA THR A 216 -8.51 6.64 -46.50
C THR A 216 -7.44 7.12 -45.52
N ALA A 217 -6.71 8.18 -45.86
CA ALA A 217 -5.66 8.74 -45.02
C ALA A 217 -6.18 9.32 -43.70
N VAL A 218 -7.27 10.09 -43.73
CA VAL A 218 -7.83 10.68 -42.51
C VAL A 218 -8.48 9.61 -41.61
N ILE A 219 -9.18 8.62 -42.18
CA ILE A 219 -9.74 7.50 -41.42
C ILE A 219 -8.63 6.71 -40.72
N ALA A 220 -7.58 6.36 -41.45
CA ALA A 220 -6.44 5.63 -40.89
C ALA A 220 -5.75 6.42 -39.77
N LYS A 221 -5.61 7.74 -39.91
CA LYS A 221 -5.04 8.59 -38.87
C LYS A 221 -5.95 8.67 -37.65
N TYR A 222 -7.25 8.84 -37.81
CA TYR A 222 -8.20 8.86 -36.69
C TYR A 222 -8.14 7.54 -35.90
N GLN A 223 -8.16 6.39 -36.58
CA GLN A 223 -8.01 5.07 -35.94
C GLN A 223 -6.66 4.89 -35.24
N ALA A 224 -5.58 5.48 -35.77
CA ALA A 224 -4.29 5.47 -35.10
C ALA A 224 -4.33 6.28 -33.79
N CYS A 225 -4.89 7.49 -33.84
CA CYS A 225 -4.99 8.34 -32.66
C CYS A 225 -5.97 7.78 -31.62
N ASP A 226 -7.05 7.11 -32.03
CA ASP A 226 -7.96 6.39 -31.13
C ASP A 226 -7.23 5.28 -30.34
N ARG A 227 -6.33 4.55 -30.99
CA ARG A 227 -5.48 3.55 -30.32
C ARG A 227 -4.46 4.18 -29.37
N THR A 228 -3.90 5.34 -29.72
CA THR A 228 -3.01 6.09 -28.81
C THR A 228 -3.79 6.60 -27.60
N GLN A 229 -5.03 7.09 -27.78
CA GLN A 229 -5.92 7.46 -26.68
C GLN A 229 -6.15 6.28 -25.73
N LEU A 230 -6.53 5.11 -26.29
CA LEU A 230 -6.76 3.89 -25.53
C LEU A 230 -5.51 3.47 -24.74
N THR A 231 -4.33 3.57 -25.35
CA THR A 231 -3.05 3.26 -24.71
C THR A 231 -2.77 4.22 -23.55
N TYR A 232 -2.99 5.52 -23.74
CA TYR A 232 -2.82 6.53 -22.70
C TYR A 232 -3.76 6.29 -21.51
N GLU A 233 -5.06 6.13 -21.78
CA GLU A 233 -6.08 5.89 -20.75
C GLU A 233 -5.79 4.58 -20.00
N SER A 234 -5.41 3.50 -20.70
CA SER A 234 -5.05 2.22 -20.06
C SER A 234 -3.83 2.36 -19.15
N ALA A 235 -2.76 2.97 -19.66
CA ALA A 235 -1.52 3.14 -18.90
C ALA A 235 -1.74 4.01 -17.64
N PHE A 236 -2.57 5.05 -17.77
CA PHE A 236 -2.96 5.86 -16.62
C PHE A 236 -3.75 5.04 -15.60
N CYS A 237 -4.74 4.25 -16.05
CA CYS A 237 -5.54 3.43 -15.16
C CYS A 237 -4.70 2.36 -14.43
N THR A 238 -3.77 1.69 -15.11
CA THR A 238 -2.82 0.76 -14.48
C THR A 238 -2.01 1.46 -13.41
N TYR A 239 -1.42 2.61 -13.73
CA TYR A 239 -0.63 3.40 -12.78
C TYR A 239 -1.47 3.84 -11.57
N ARG A 240 -2.72 4.27 -11.79
CA ARG A 240 -3.66 4.62 -10.72
C ARG A 240 -3.92 3.44 -9.80
N THR A 241 -4.23 2.27 -10.36
CA THR A 241 -4.49 1.05 -9.57
C THR A 241 -3.26 0.69 -8.74
N GLU A 242 -2.08 0.60 -9.36
CA GLU A 242 -0.84 0.30 -8.66
C GLU A 242 -0.56 1.28 -7.51
N LEU A 243 -0.80 2.58 -7.71
CA LEU A 243 -0.61 3.59 -6.68
C LEU A 243 -1.61 3.43 -5.52
N VAL A 244 -2.89 3.28 -5.84
CA VAL A 244 -3.95 3.12 -4.82
C VAL A 244 -3.73 1.84 -4.01
N ASP A 245 -3.39 0.73 -4.67
CA ASP A 245 -3.14 -0.56 -4.03
C ASP A 245 -1.93 -0.50 -3.10
N GLN A 246 -0.86 0.16 -3.52
CA GLN A 246 0.32 0.37 -2.68
C GLN A 246 0.02 1.23 -1.45
N CYS A 247 -0.78 2.29 -1.60
CA CYS A 247 -1.23 3.08 -0.45
C CYS A 247 -2.09 2.26 0.52
N SER A 248 -3.02 1.45 -0.01
CA SER A 248 -3.84 0.54 0.79
C SER A 248 -2.98 -0.51 1.53
N ALA A 249 -1.99 -1.09 0.85
CA ALA A 249 -1.05 -2.04 1.44
C ALA A 249 -0.20 -1.41 2.55
N LEU A 250 0.25 -0.16 2.37
CA LEU A 250 0.93 0.61 3.41
C LEU A 250 0.03 0.81 4.64
N ASP A 251 -1.21 1.24 4.43
CA ASP A 251 -2.17 1.47 5.52
C ASP A 251 -2.47 0.20 6.30
N ASN A 252 -2.69 -0.91 5.60
CA ASN A 252 -2.92 -2.21 6.22
C ASN A 252 -1.68 -2.73 6.97
N CYS A 253 -0.49 -2.62 6.37
CA CYS A 253 0.77 -3.01 7.03
C CYS A 253 1.01 -2.19 8.30
N TYR A 254 0.92 -0.86 8.19
CA TYR A 254 1.21 0.06 9.29
C TYR A 254 0.21 -0.10 10.43
N SER A 255 -1.10 -0.13 10.14
CA SER A 255 -2.14 -0.32 11.16
C SER A 255 -2.00 -1.65 11.89
N SER A 256 -1.71 -2.73 11.16
CA SER A 256 -1.46 -4.06 11.74
C SER A 256 -0.22 -4.07 12.63
N ALA A 257 0.90 -3.51 12.15
CA ALA A 257 2.15 -3.45 12.92
C ALA A 257 2.00 -2.59 14.19
N VAL A 258 1.29 -1.46 14.11
CA VAL A 258 0.97 -0.62 15.27
C VAL A 258 0.09 -1.35 16.27
N SER A 259 -0.91 -2.12 15.81
CA SER A 259 -1.76 -2.93 16.69
C SER A 259 -0.94 -3.96 17.47
N VAL A 260 -0.04 -4.67 16.79
CA VAL A 260 0.91 -5.61 17.42
C VAL A 260 1.80 -4.90 18.44
N PHE A 261 2.37 -3.74 18.07
CA PHE A 261 3.19 -2.95 18.99
C PHE A 261 2.43 -2.59 20.28
N GLN A 262 1.18 -2.13 20.17
CA GLN A 262 0.39 -1.73 21.33
C GLN A 262 0.02 -2.93 22.23
N ALA A 263 -0.37 -4.06 21.63
CA ALA A 263 -0.67 -5.28 22.36
C ALA A 263 0.56 -5.80 23.12
N THR A 264 1.71 -5.90 22.45
CA THR A 264 2.96 -6.35 23.07
C THR A 264 3.45 -5.36 24.12
N LYS A 265 3.36 -4.04 23.89
CA LYS A 265 3.67 -3.01 24.88
C LYS A 265 2.89 -3.23 26.17
N ALA A 266 1.58 -3.52 26.09
CA ALA A 266 0.76 -3.77 27.27
C ALA A 266 1.22 -5.02 28.05
N LEU A 267 1.59 -6.09 27.34
CA LEU A 267 2.12 -7.32 27.95
C LEU A 267 3.48 -7.09 28.62
N ILE A 268 4.39 -6.39 27.94
CA ILE A 268 5.71 -6.03 28.47
C ILE A 268 5.58 -5.16 29.71
N LEU A 269 4.72 -4.13 29.70
CA LEU A 269 4.51 -3.26 30.87
C LEU A 269 4.02 -4.05 32.08
N LYS A 270 3.07 -4.98 31.87
CA LYS A 270 2.57 -5.87 32.92
C LYS A 270 3.68 -6.80 33.45
N SER A 271 4.45 -7.41 32.55
CA SER A 271 5.57 -8.28 32.90
C SER A 271 6.67 -7.52 33.66
N ASN A 272 7.01 -6.31 33.22
CA ASN A 272 8.00 -5.47 33.88
C ASN A 272 7.54 -5.07 35.29
N SER A 273 6.28 -4.68 35.46
CA SER A 273 5.72 -4.41 36.80
C SER A 273 5.82 -5.62 37.72
N SER A 274 5.56 -6.82 37.20
CA SER A 274 5.68 -8.07 37.96
C SER A 274 7.13 -8.35 38.40
N ARG A 275 8.10 -8.12 37.50
CA ARG A 275 9.52 -8.27 37.80
C ARG A 275 10.04 -7.24 38.79
N HIS A 276 9.52 -6.01 38.79
CA HIS A 276 9.84 -5.00 39.83
C HIS A 276 9.48 -5.51 41.22
N VAL A 277 8.29 -6.11 41.38
CA VAL A 277 7.88 -6.69 42.67
C VAL A 277 8.79 -7.85 43.08
N ALA A 278 9.09 -8.76 42.15
CA ALA A 278 9.99 -9.90 42.42
C ALA A 278 11.40 -9.43 42.81
N PHE A 279 11.94 -8.41 42.15
CA PHE A 279 13.25 -7.83 42.45
C PHE A 279 13.30 -7.20 43.85
N ILE A 280 12.26 -6.44 44.23
CA ILE A 280 12.15 -5.85 45.57
C ILE A 280 12.07 -6.97 46.62
N ALA A 281 11.21 -7.96 46.41
CA ALA A 281 11.05 -9.10 47.32
C ALA A 281 12.36 -9.90 47.48
N ALA A 282 13.09 -10.15 46.40
CA ALA A 282 14.38 -10.82 46.44
C ALA A 282 15.43 -10.03 47.25
N ARG A 283 15.49 -8.70 47.06
CA ARG A 283 16.37 -7.81 47.86
C ARG A 283 15.98 -7.76 49.34
N GLN A 284 14.70 -7.88 49.66
CA GLN A 284 14.20 -7.98 51.03
C GLN A 284 14.55 -9.33 51.66
N VAL A 285 14.39 -10.45 50.95
CA VAL A 285 14.85 -11.78 51.40
C VAL A 285 16.33 -11.76 51.75
N GLN A 286 17.17 -11.21 50.86
CA GLN A 286 18.61 -11.05 51.13
C GLN A 286 18.88 -10.20 52.38
N CYS A 287 18.06 -9.18 52.64
CA CYS A 287 18.17 -8.36 53.84
C CYS A 287 17.83 -9.17 55.10
N TYR A 288 16.72 -9.91 55.12
CA TYR A 288 16.33 -10.75 56.25
C TYR A 288 17.37 -11.82 56.55
N ILE A 289 17.92 -12.49 55.52
CA ILE A 289 18.95 -13.50 55.70
C ILE A 289 20.21 -12.88 56.32
N ARG A 290 20.63 -11.69 55.90
CA ARG A 290 21.77 -11.00 56.52
C ARG A 290 21.51 -10.63 57.98
N VAL A 291 20.29 -10.25 58.34
CA VAL A 291 19.90 -10.00 59.74
C VAL A 291 19.95 -11.30 60.55
N LEU A 292 19.43 -12.40 60.00
CA LEU A 292 19.49 -13.75 60.60
C LEU A 292 20.92 -14.26 60.81
N GLN A 293 21.84 -13.89 59.93
CA GLN A 293 23.27 -14.22 60.05
C GLN A 293 24.06 -13.23 60.92
N SER A 294 23.44 -12.17 61.44
CA SER A 294 24.11 -11.12 62.22
C SER A 294 23.94 -11.30 63.74
N ASP A 295 24.91 -10.82 64.51
CA ASP A 295 24.85 -10.73 65.98
C ASP A 295 23.77 -9.77 66.53
N ASN A 296 23.05 -9.08 65.64
CA ASN A 296 22.07 -8.04 66.00
C ASN A 296 20.67 -8.38 65.46
N LEU A 297 20.21 -9.62 65.69
CA LEU A 297 18.84 -10.04 65.40
C LEU A 297 17.86 -9.35 66.35
N THR A 298 17.30 -8.23 65.90
CA THR A 298 16.30 -7.45 66.64
C THR A 298 15.09 -7.17 65.76
N MET A 299 13.93 -6.93 66.39
CA MET A 299 12.73 -6.50 65.66
C MET A 299 12.98 -5.24 64.82
N ALA A 300 13.77 -4.29 65.35
CA ALA A 300 14.14 -3.08 64.61
C ALA A 300 14.97 -3.37 63.35
N ALA A 301 15.88 -4.36 63.39
CA ALA A 301 16.66 -4.76 62.22
C ALA A 301 15.80 -5.44 61.15
N ILE A 302 14.79 -6.22 61.55
CA ILE A 302 13.82 -6.84 60.64
C ILE A 302 12.94 -5.77 59.98
N GLU A 303 12.39 -4.85 60.76
CA GLU A 303 11.57 -3.75 60.24
C GLU A 303 12.37 -2.84 59.31
N ALA A 304 13.67 -2.64 59.56
CA ALA A 304 14.54 -1.90 58.64
C ALA A 304 14.64 -2.56 57.25
N CYS A 305 14.47 -3.88 57.14
CA CYS A 305 14.39 -4.59 55.87
C CYS A 305 13.03 -4.43 55.17
N ASP A 306 11.92 -4.31 55.92
CA ASP A 306 10.59 -4.04 55.35
C ASP A 306 10.56 -2.70 54.62
N TYR A 307 11.10 -1.66 55.26
CA TYR A 307 11.10 -0.29 54.74
C TYR A 307 12.34 0.05 53.92
N LYS A 308 13.20 -0.94 53.65
CA LYS A 308 14.40 -0.72 52.86
C LYS A 308 14.01 -0.24 51.47
N LEU A 309 14.44 0.97 51.14
CA LEU A 309 14.34 1.50 49.79
C LEU A 309 15.26 0.66 48.88
N VAL A 310 14.64 -0.15 48.03
CA VAL A 310 15.32 -0.90 46.98
C VAL A 310 15.41 -0.02 45.75
N ASP A 311 16.63 0.22 45.26
CA ASP A 311 16.85 0.90 44.00
C ASP A 311 16.41 0.02 42.83
N THR A 312 15.32 0.44 42.16
CA THR A 312 14.77 -0.23 40.97
C THR A 312 15.16 0.47 39.67
N SER A 313 16.03 1.48 39.72
CA SER A 313 16.53 2.14 38.51
C SER A 313 17.13 1.18 37.47
N PRO A 314 17.76 0.04 37.83
CA PRO A 314 18.22 -0.94 36.83
C PRO A 314 17.10 -1.62 36.05
N LEU A 315 15.85 -1.54 36.52
CA LEU A 315 14.65 -2.09 35.88
C LEU A 315 13.83 -1.04 35.12
N ALA A 316 14.40 0.14 34.86
CA ALA A 316 13.75 1.19 34.11
C ALA A 316 13.51 0.73 32.65
N LEU A 317 12.23 0.62 32.29
CA LEU A 317 11.81 0.26 30.94
C LEU A 317 11.69 1.52 30.08
N THR A 318 12.48 1.59 29.03
CA THR A 318 12.34 2.61 27.98
C THR A 318 11.43 2.06 26.89
N VAL A 319 10.28 2.72 26.67
CA VAL A 319 9.37 2.37 25.58
C VAL A 319 9.62 3.34 24.42
N PRO A 320 9.97 2.86 23.22
CA PRO A 320 10.18 3.75 22.08
C PRO A 320 8.87 4.37 21.61
N THR A 321 8.99 5.50 20.94
CA THR A 321 7.87 6.14 20.24
C THR A 321 7.58 5.41 18.93
N ILE A 322 6.31 5.23 18.62
CA ILE A 322 5.88 4.66 17.33
C ILE A 322 6.34 5.60 16.20
N PRO A 323 7.12 5.11 15.22
CA PRO A 323 7.51 5.92 14.07
C PRO A 323 6.28 6.42 13.29
N PRO A 324 6.31 7.65 12.75
CA PRO A 324 5.20 8.18 11.97
C PRO A 324 4.96 7.36 10.70
N LYS A 325 3.69 7.24 10.31
CA LYS A 325 3.33 6.62 9.03
C LYS A 325 3.88 7.48 7.87
N PRO A 326 4.55 6.88 6.88
CA PRO A 326 4.87 7.58 5.63
C PRO A 326 3.60 8.13 4.95
N ALA A 327 3.73 9.28 4.30
CA ALA A 327 2.65 9.81 3.47
C ALA A 327 2.52 8.99 2.18
N CYS A 328 1.28 8.79 1.72
CA CYS A 328 0.98 8.23 0.40
C CYS A 328 0.03 9.19 -0.31
N ASP A 329 0.52 9.86 -1.35
CA ASP A 329 -0.25 10.87 -2.08
C ASP A 329 -0.87 10.26 -3.35
N VAL A 330 -2.20 10.21 -3.38
CA VAL A 330 -2.99 9.74 -4.52
C VAL A 330 -3.59 10.90 -5.34
N SER A 331 -3.25 12.15 -5.01
CA SER A 331 -3.78 13.34 -5.68
C SER A 331 -3.46 13.37 -7.17
N LEU A 332 -2.30 12.85 -7.56
CA LEU A 332 -1.84 12.74 -8.95
C LEU A 332 -2.74 11.87 -9.82
N VAL A 333 -3.48 10.94 -9.22
CA VAL A 333 -4.39 10.02 -9.91
C VAL A 333 -5.87 10.24 -9.56
N ALA A 334 -6.16 11.32 -8.84
CA ALA A 334 -7.53 11.70 -8.48
C ALA A 334 -8.34 12.08 -9.72
N GLN A 335 -7.72 12.75 -10.70
CA GLN A 335 -8.30 12.97 -12.01
C GLN A 335 -7.92 11.82 -12.93
N HIS A 336 -8.88 11.01 -13.32
CA HIS A 336 -8.64 9.78 -14.09
C HIS A 336 -9.57 9.70 -15.31
N PRO A 337 -9.25 8.84 -16.29
CA PRO A 337 -10.06 8.61 -17.46
C PRO A 337 -11.56 8.58 -17.18
N CYS A 338 -12.26 9.35 -18.01
CA CYS A 338 -13.71 9.51 -18.09
C CYS A 338 -14.38 10.24 -16.92
N GLY A 339 -13.59 10.64 -15.91
CA GLY A 339 -14.04 11.65 -14.95
C GLY A 339 -14.22 13.01 -15.63
N THR A 340 -15.17 13.81 -15.16
CA THR A 340 -15.48 15.12 -15.75
C THR A 340 -14.25 16.02 -15.89
N ALA A 341 -13.40 16.08 -14.86
CA ALA A 341 -12.17 16.87 -14.88
C ALA A 341 -11.14 16.35 -15.89
N TRP A 342 -11.04 15.03 -16.06
CA TRP A 342 -10.15 14.42 -17.04
C TRP A 342 -10.60 14.72 -18.46
N VAL A 343 -11.89 14.53 -18.76
CA VAL A 343 -12.46 14.81 -20.08
C VAL A 343 -12.30 16.29 -20.41
N ALA A 344 -12.60 17.18 -19.46
CA ALA A 344 -12.43 18.61 -19.62
C ALA A 344 -10.99 18.96 -20.01
N LYS A 345 -10.00 18.46 -19.26
CA LYS A 345 -8.57 18.72 -19.49
C LYS A 345 -8.04 18.09 -20.77
N ASN A 346 -8.40 16.84 -21.05
CA ASN A 346 -7.76 16.08 -22.12
C ASN A 346 -8.44 16.22 -23.47
N TYR A 347 -9.76 16.42 -23.50
CA TYR A 347 -10.56 16.33 -24.73
C TYR A 347 -11.46 17.53 -25.01
N GLN A 348 -11.60 18.47 -24.07
CA GLN A 348 -12.43 19.67 -24.23
C GLN A 348 -11.65 20.97 -24.03
N ASP A 349 -10.34 20.87 -23.73
CA ASP A 349 -9.48 22.03 -23.57
C ASP A 349 -9.21 22.68 -24.94
N VAL A 350 -9.91 23.79 -25.20
CA VAL A 350 -9.81 24.57 -26.45
C VAL A 350 -8.45 25.24 -26.66
N THR A 351 -7.54 25.20 -25.67
CA THR A 351 -6.14 25.60 -25.89
C THR A 351 -5.37 24.58 -26.73
N LYS A 352 -5.86 23.33 -26.81
CA LYS A 352 -5.33 22.31 -27.71
C LYS A 352 -5.86 22.55 -29.12
N TYR A 353 -4.94 22.66 -30.08
CA TYR A 353 -5.28 22.98 -31.47
C TYR A 353 -6.33 22.02 -32.07
N TRP A 354 -6.15 20.70 -31.93
CA TRP A 354 -7.12 19.73 -32.44
C TRP A 354 -8.53 19.87 -31.84
N VAL A 355 -8.65 20.31 -30.58
CA VAL A 355 -9.95 20.54 -29.91
C VAL A 355 -10.59 21.82 -30.43
N ALA A 356 -9.83 22.90 -30.58
CA ALA A 356 -10.30 24.15 -31.19
C ALA A 356 -10.82 23.91 -32.61
N GLU A 357 -10.15 23.01 -33.34
CA GLU A 357 -10.52 22.54 -34.66
C GLU A 357 -11.67 21.53 -34.67
N GLN A 358 -12.25 21.19 -33.51
CA GLN A 358 -13.38 20.24 -33.39
C GLN A 358 -13.07 18.84 -33.95
N ILE A 359 -11.82 18.39 -33.87
CA ILE A 359 -11.48 16.99 -34.17
C ILE A 359 -12.10 16.09 -33.11
N ALA A 360 -12.83 15.05 -33.53
CA ALA A 360 -13.41 14.08 -32.61
C ALA A 360 -12.34 13.20 -31.96
N HIS A 361 -12.62 12.76 -30.74
CA HIS A 361 -11.84 11.76 -30.01
C HIS A 361 -12.67 10.48 -29.85
N ALA A 362 -12.01 9.37 -29.53
CA ALA A 362 -12.71 8.11 -29.27
C ALA A 362 -13.50 8.19 -27.96
N THR A 363 -14.52 7.33 -27.82
CA THR A 363 -15.19 7.13 -26.54
C THR A 363 -14.16 6.81 -25.46
N CYS A 364 -14.19 7.60 -24.39
CA CYS A 364 -13.26 7.43 -23.28
C CYS A 364 -13.46 6.08 -22.59
N MET A 365 -12.35 5.41 -22.23
CA MET A 365 -12.36 4.17 -21.48
C MET A 365 -12.17 4.42 -19.97
N PRO A 366 -13.16 4.06 -19.11
CA PRO A 366 -13.04 4.28 -17.68
C PRO A 366 -12.03 3.31 -17.08
N CYS A 367 -11.37 3.72 -16.00
CA CYS A 367 -10.61 2.78 -15.19
C CYS A 367 -11.58 1.75 -14.59
N LEU A 368 -11.19 0.47 -14.64
CA LEU A 368 -11.93 -0.57 -13.95
C LEU A 368 -11.96 -0.24 -12.46
N SER A 369 -13.14 0.04 -11.91
CA SER A 369 -13.34 0.07 -10.47
C SER A 369 -13.22 -1.36 -9.93
N GLU A 370 -12.55 -1.56 -8.79
CA GLU A 370 -12.63 -2.79 -7.98
C GLU A 370 -14.02 -3.00 -7.35
N SER A 371 -15.08 -2.87 -8.15
CA SER A 371 -16.43 -3.23 -7.78
C SER A 371 -17.19 -3.72 -9.01
N LEU A 372 -16.68 -4.74 -9.66
CA LEU A 372 -17.57 -5.81 -10.12
C LEU A 372 -18.00 -6.56 -8.85
N ASN A 373 -18.99 -6.01 -8.16
CA ASN A 373 -19.80 -6.80 -7.24
C ASN A 373 -20.39 -7.94 -8.09
N LEU A 374 -20.03 -9.17 -7.74
CA LEU A 374 -20.56 -10.41 -8.30
C LEU A 374 -22.02 -10.64 -7.90
N GLU A 375 -22.89 -9.66 -8.08
CA GLU A 375 -24.33 -9.84 -7.96
C GLU A 375 -25.02 -9.24 -9.19
N GLU A 376 -25.83 -10.08 -9.83
CA GLU A 376 -26.58 -9.87 -11.09
C GLU A 376 -25.86 -10.13 -12.42
N VAL A 377 -25.39 -11.37 -12.64
CA VAL A 377 -25.65 -12.05 -13.92
C VAL A 377 -26.17 -13.47 -13.65
N GLY A 378 -27.42 -13.55 -13.20
CA GLY A 378 -28.23 -14.74 -13.41
C GLY A 378 -28.64 -14.78 -14.88
N GLY A 379 -27.84 -15.42 -15.74
CA GLY A 379 -28.15 -15.47 -17.17
C GLY A 379 -27.06 -16.03 -18.07
N ASN A 380 -26.86 -17.34 -18.02
CA ASN A 380 -26.44 -18.19 -19.14
C ASN A 380 -25.13 -17.82 -19.89
N ALA A 381 -23.98 -18.18 -19.31
CA ALA A 381 -22.70 -18.19 -20.03
C ALA A 381 -22.51 -19.52 -20.79
N VAL A 382 -22.79 -19.50 -22.10
CA VAL A 382 -22.20 -20.45 -23.07
C VAL A 382 -20.85 -19.87 -23.51
N GLY A 383 -19.83 -20.73 -23.46
CA GLY A 383 -18.43 -20.31 -23.30
C GLY A 383 -17.71 -19.74 -24.51
N VAL A 384 -16.56 -19.17 -24.22
CA VAL A 384 -15.43 -19.07 -25.15
C VAL A 384 -14.18 -19.49 -24.39
N ARG A 385 -13.69 -20.68 -24.72
CA ARG A 385 -12.44 -21.26 -24.22
C ARG A 385 -11.32 -20.70 -25.09
N ALA A 386 -10.33 -20.06 -24.46
CA ALA A 386 -9.11 -19.61 -25.10
C ALA A 386 -8.38 -20.79 -25.78
N VAL A 387 -7.99 -20.59 -27.03
CA VAL A 387 -7.04 -21.45 -27.75
C VAL A 387 -5.68 -20.76 -27.67
N LEU A 388 -4.78 -21.38 -26.91
CA LEU A 388 -3.34 -21.23 -27.04
C LEU A 388 -2.80 -22.61 -27.47
N ASP A 389 -1.75 -22.57 -28.29
CA ASP A 389 -0.94 -23.67 -28.85
C ASP A 389 -1.33 -24.17 -30.25
N THR A 390 -0.67 -23.64 -31.28
CA THR A 390 0.29 -24.36 -32.14
C THR A 390 1.20 -23.39 -32.88
#